data_AF-A0A1V1PCE5-F1
#
_entry.id   AF-A0A1V1PCE5-F1
#
_cell.length_a   1.000
_cell.length_b   1.000
_cell.length_c   1.000
_cell.angle_alpha   90.00
_cell.angle_beta   90.00
_cell.angle_gamma   90.00
#
_symmetry.space_group_name_H-M   'P 1'
#
loop_
_entity.id
_entity.type
_entity.pdbx_description
1 polymer ?
#
loop_
_entity_poly.entity_id
_entity_poly.type
_entity_poly.pdbx_seq_one_letter_code
_entity_poly.pdbx_strand_id
1 'polypeptide(L)'
;MGLIICSKTGAITHNFCRKIKLLDTIELKETNVDLWLALKTCLSLVLNRLADFNSSLCVLNSMGGRGVVHTFGRQALGIVWDYMETNPFNEVGANWQSGLIAFEKNIKQANVFKKIGNSELSNATEHPLPDNSTDIFATDPPYYDAVPYADLSDFFYVWLKRTLKNEYRKLFANSLTKKKEKLFN
;
A
#
# COMPACT_ATOMS: atom_id res chain seq x y z
N MET A 1 16.02 -14.41 3.18
CA MET A 1 15.42 -15.35 2.23
C MET A 1 14.36 -14.60 1.42
N GLY A 2 14.81 -13.91 0.37
CA GLY A 2 13.97 -13.03 -0.45
C GLY A 2 13.56 -13.74 -1.72
N LEU A 3 12.56 -14.62 -1.65
CA LEU A 3 11.82 -14.98 -2.85
C LEU A 3 10.93 -13.78 -3.17
N ILE A 4 11.43 -12.92 -4.06
CA ILE A 4 10.55 -12.00 -4.77
C ILE A 4 9.54 -12.90 -5.46
N ILE A 5 8.28 -12.74 -5.06
CA ILE A 5 7.09 -13.20 -5.76
C ILE A 5 7.14 -12.59 -7.17
N CYS A 6 7.94 -13.19 -8.06
CA CYS A 6 8.20 -12.70 -9.40
C CYS A 6 7.45 -13.61 -10.37
N SER A 7 6.13 -13.45 -10.38
CA SER A 7 5.27 -13.87 -11.47
C SER A 7 5.63 -13.04 -12.73
N LYS A 8 5.17 -13.41 -13.94
CA LYS A 8 5.43 -12.57 -15.15
C LYS A 8 4.86 -11.16 -14.98
N THR A 9 3.79 -11.03 -14.20
CA THR A 9 3.19 -9.76 -13.76
C THR A 9 3.99 -8.98 -12.73
N GLY A 10 4.83 -9.62 -11.90
CA GLY A 10 5.78 -8.90 -11.03
C GLY A 10 6.71 -7.97 -11.82
N ALA A 11 7.11 -8.38 -13.03
CA ALA A 11 7.87 -7.54 -13.96
C ALA A 11 7.03 -6.38 -14.52
N ILE A 12 5.74 -6.57 -14.75
CA ILE A 12 4.83 -5.50 -15.19
C ILE A 12 4.67 -4.46 -14.07
N THR A 13 4.39 -4.89 -12.84
CA THR A 13 4.31 -4.01 -11.66
C THR A 13 5.62 -3.24 -11.46
N HIS A 14 6.77 -3.88 -11.71
CA HIS A 14 8.07 -3.21 -11.71
C HIS A 14 8.19 -2.11 -12.80
N ASN A 15 7.65 -2.35 -14.00
CA ASN A 15 7.61 -1.31 -15.04
C ASN A 15 6.74 -0.11 -14.63
N PHE A 16 5.58 -0.33 -14.00
CA PHE A 16 4.78 0.77 -13.43
C PHE A 16 5.56 1.55 -12.37
N CYS A 17 6.30 0.86 -11.48
CA CYS A 17 7.19 1.51 -10.53
C CYS A 17 8.22 2.40 -11.23
N ARG A 18 8.85 1.94 -12.31
CA ARG A 18 9.77 2.76 -13.12
C ARG A 18 9.06 3.97 -13.74
N LYS A 19 7.84 3.82 -14.25
CA LYS A 19 7.06 4.93 -14.80
C LYS A 19 6.69 5.98 -13.75
N ILE A 20 6.35 5.57 -12.53
CA ILE A 20 6.10 6.50 -11.42
C ILE A 20 7.36 7.30 -11.07
N LYS A 21 8.56 6.70 -11.15
CA LYS A 21 9.81 7.44 -10.95
C LYS A 21 10.08 8.50 -12.03
N LEU A 22 9.56 8.31 -13.24
CA LEU A 22 9.69 9.33 -14.30
C LEU A 22 8.85 10.57 -14.01
N LEU A 23 7.94 10.55 -13.03
CA LEU A 23 7.27 11.78 -12.58
C LEU A 23 8.27 12.81 -12.03
N ASP A 24 9.49 12.39 -11.66
CA ASP A 24 10.54 13.26 -11.17
C ASP A 24 11.06 14.23 -12.25
N THR A 25 10.79 13.93 -13.53
CA THR A 25 11.25 14.71 -14.68
C THR A 25 10.15 15.59 -15.28
N ILE A 26 8.96 15.62 -14.67
CA ILE A 26 7.84 16.42 -15.14
C ILE A 26 7.94 17.82 -14.53
N GLU A 27 7.72 18.85 -15.36
CA GLU A 27 7.76 20.28 -14.98
C GLU A 27 6.87 20.61 -13.77
N LEU A 28 5.79 19.86 -13.56
CA LEU A 28 4.92 19.97 -12.38
C LEU A 28 5.69 19.98 -11.06
N LYS A 29 6.81 19.27 -10.96
CA LYS A 29 7.66 19.26 -9.77
C LYS A 29 8.27 20.63 -9.48
N GLU A 30 8.62 21.38 -10.51
CA GLU A 30 9.21 22.72 -10.38
C GLU A 30 8.13 23.76 -10.09
N THR A 31 6.96 23.61 -10.69
CA THR A 31 5.83 24.54 -10.52
C THR A 31 5.09 24.37 -9.18
N ASN A 32 4.84 23.13 -8.75
CA ASN A 32 4.10 22.84 -7.53
C ASN A 32 4.57 21.52 -6.89
N VAL A 33 5.54 21.64 -5.99
CA VAL A 33 6.18 20.51 -5.30
C VAL A 33 5.16 19.70 -4.48
N ASP A 34 4.23 20.36 -3.79
CA ASP A 34 3.26 19.69 -2.91
C ASP A 34 2.27 18.83 -3.71
N LEU A 35 1.74 19.38 -4.80
CA LEU A 35 0.85 18.65 -5.69
C LEU A 35 1.58 17.49 -6.37
N TRP A 36 2.81 17.71 -6.81
CA TRP A 36 3.64 16.66 -7.38
C TRP A 36 3.87 15.51 -6.38
N LEU A 37 4.23 15.84 -5.14
CA LEU A 37 4.47 14.86 -4.08
C LEU A 37 3.19 14.08 -3.75
N ALA A 38 2.05 14.77 -3.64
CA ALA A 38 0.74 14.15 -3.42
C ALA A 38 0.38 13.20 -4.57
N LEU A 39 0.54 13.63 -5.83
CA LEU A 39 0.27 12.82 -7.01
C LEU A 39 1.13 11.55 -7.02
N LYS A 40 2.44 11.70 -6.80
CA LYS A 40 3.39 10.57 -6.75
C LYS A 40 3.03 9.58 -5.64
N THR A 41 2.61 10.10 -4.49
CA THR A 41 2.16 9.29 -3.34
C THR A 41 0.89 8.52 -3.68
N CYS A 42 -0.12 9.18 -4.22
CA CYS A 42 -1.38 8.59 -4.68
C CYS A 42 -1.16 7.48 -5.72
N LEU A 43 -0.34 7.73 -6.74
CA LEU A 43 -0.03 6.72 -7.77
C LEU A 43 0.73 5.52 -7.18
N SER A 44 1.58 5.75 -6.18
CA SER A 44 2.27 4.68 -5.46
C SER A 44 1.31 3.82 -4.63
N LEU A 45 0.27 4.42 -4.04
CA LEU A 45 -0.79 3.67 -3.35
C LEU A 45 -1.61 2.82 -4.33
N VAL A 46 -1.94 3.38 -5.50
CA VAL A 46 -2.63 2.63 -6.57
C VAL A 46 -1.77 1.48 -7.10
N LEU A 47 -0.45 1.68 -7.22
CA LEU A 47 0.49 0.60 -7.56
C LEU A 47 0.45 -0.56 -6.55
N ASN A 48 0.32 -0.26 -5.26
CA ASN A 48 0.21 -1.29 -4.23
C ASN A 48 -1.08 -2.09 -4.36
N ARG A 49 -2.19 -1.42 -4.69
CA ARG A 49 -3.44 -2.09 -5.04
C ARG A 49 -3.28 -2.97 -6.28
N LEU A 50 -2.55 -2.52 -7.30
CA LEU A 50 -2.27 -3.36 -8.47
C LEU A 50 -1.43 -4.58 -8.08
N ALA A 51 -0.41 -4.41 -7.24
CA ALA A 51 0.46 -5.48 -6.76
C ALA A 51 -0.32 -6.56 -5.99
N ASP A 52 -1.33 -6.17 -5.21
CA ASP A 52 -2.23 -7.08 -4.50
C ASP A 52 -3.00 -8.03 -5.45
N PHE A 53 -3.31 -7.57 -6.68
CA PHE A 53 -3.91 -8.42 -7.72
C PHE A 53 -2.89 -9.07 -8.67
N ASN A 54 -1.60 -8.77 -8.53
CA ASN A 54 -0.53 -9.21 -9.43
C ASN A 54 0.63 -9.86 -8.67
N SER A 55 0.29 -10.83 -7.81
CA SER A 55 1.25 -11.64 -7.09
C SER A 55 1.03 -13.13 -7.40
N SER A 56 2.02 -13.97 -7.11
CA SER A 56 1.89 -15.44 -7.20
C SER A 56 1.00 -16.04 -6.12
N LEU A 57 0.34 -15.22 -5.30
CA LEU A 57 -0.60 -15.64 -4.26
C LEU A 57 -2.05 -15.36 -4.66
N CYS A 58 -2.26 -14.72 -5.80
CA CYS A 58 -3.59 -14.49 -6.36
C CYS A 58 -4.18 -15.79 -6.92
N VAL A 59 -5.48 -15.99 -6.73
CA VAL A 59 -6.21 -17.18 -7.22
C VAL A 59 -7.32 -16.81 -8.19
N LEU A 60 -7.76 -17.77 -9.00
CA LEU A 60 -8.94 -17.59 -9.83
C LEU A 60 -10.19 -17.44 -8.96
N ASN A 61 -11.07 -16.50 -9.30
CA ASN A 61 -12.38 -16.41 -8.66
C ASN A 61 -13.34 -17.45 -9.26
N SER A 62 -13.48 -18.59 -8.56
CA SER A 62 -14.30 -19.72 -9.03
C SER A 62 -15.81 -19.57 -8.75
N MET A 63 -16.22 -18.65 -7.86
CA MET A 63 -17.62 -18.50 -7.40
C MET A 63 -18.42 -17.45 -8.19
N GLY A 64 -18.24 -17.38 -9.51
CA GLY A 64 -19.15 -16.64 -10.39
C GLY A 64 -18.76 -15.22 -10.79
N GLY A 65 -17.59 -14.72 -10.36
CA GLY A 65 -16.97 -13.52 -10.94
C GLY A 65 -15.81 -13.91 -11.85
N ARG A 66 -15.89 -13.67 -13.15
CA ARG A 66 -14.72 -13.89 -14.03
C ARG A 66 -13.59 -12.96 -13.58
N GLY A 67 -12.44 -13.51 -13.18
CA GLY A 67 -11.26 -12.70 -12.84
C GLY A 67 -10.42 -13.28 -11.71
N VAL A 68 -9.56 -12.42 -11.16
CA VAL A 68 -8.54 -12.77 -10.16
C VAL A 68 -8.95 -12.27 -8.78
N VAL A 69 -8.76 -13.10 -7.77
CA VAL A 69 -8.87 -12.73 -6.35
C VAL A 69 -7.52 -12.19 -5.88
N HIS A 70 -7.59 -11.11 -5.12
CA HIS A 70 -6.46 -10.45 -4.48
C HIS A 70 -5.65 -11.37 -3.54
N THR A 71 -4.43 -10.96 -3.22
CA THR A 71 -3.46 -11.71 -2.42
C THR A 71 -3.95 -11.98 -0.99
N PHE A 72 -4.64 -11.00 -0.40
CA PHE A 72 -5.08 -11.06 1.00
C PHE A 72 -6.49 -11.63 1.19
N GLY A 73 -6.73 -12.86 0.73
CA GLY A 73 -7.98 -13.57 1.06
C GLY A 73 -8.14 -13.91 2.55
N ARG A 74 -7.05 -13.85 3.32
CA ARG A 74 -6.97 -14.04 4.78
C ARG A 74 -5.91 -13.10 5.33
N GLN A 75 -5.82 -12.97 6.66
CA GLN A 75 -4.75 -12.24 7.36
C GLN A 75 -3.41 -13.02 7.35
N ALA A 76 -3.04 -13.60 6.21
CA ALA A 76 -1.83 -14.41 6.01
C ALA A 76 -1.40 -14.44 4.54
N LEU A 77 -0.11 -14.59 4.29
CA LEU A 77 0.48 -14.79 2.96
C LEU A 77 0.75 -16.28 2.71
N GLY A 78 -0.33 -17.06 2.53
CA GLY A 78 -0.24 -18.50 2.30
C GLY A 78 0.21 -18.84 0.88
N ILE A 79 1.06 -19.87 0.74
CA ILE A 79 1.47 -20.39 -0.58
C ILE A 79 0.23 -20.92 -1.33
N VAL A 80 0.16 -20.59 -2.61
CA VAL A 80 -0.84 -21.06 -3.56
C VAL A 80 -0.14 -21.86 -4.66
N TRP A 81 -0.66 -23.04 -4.99
CA TRP A 81 -0.11 -23.88 -6.05
C TRP A 81 -0.62 -23.46 -7.44
N ASP A 82 -1.92 -23.18 -7.54
CA ASP A 82 -2.58 -22.73 -8.76
C ASP A 82 -2.84 -21.22 -8.69
N TYR A 83 -1.82 -20.44 -9.03
CA TYR A 83 -1.92 -18.98 -9.04
C TYR A 83 -2.45 -18.46 -10.38
N MET A 84 -3.11 -17.30 -10.35
CA MET A 84 -3.65 -16.63 -11.52
C MET A 84 -3.08 -15.21 -11.61
N GLU A 85 -2.66 -14.83 -12.81
CA GLU A 85 -2.21 -13.46 -13.10
C GLU A 85 -3.29 -12.70 -13.86
N THR A 86 -3.57 -11.46 -13.43
CA THR A 86 -4.45 -10.55 -14.16
C THR A 86 -3.65 -9.76 -15.19
N ASN A 87 -4.23 -9.45 -16.35
CA ASN A 87 -3.63 -8.46 -17.25
C ASN A 87 -3.91 -7.05 -16.71
N PRO A 88 -2.90 -6.23 -16.35
CA PRO A 88 -3.13 -4.89 -15.80
C PRO A 88 -3.86 -3.91 -16.72
N PHE A 89 -4.03 -4.25 -17.99
CA PHE A 89 -4.71 -3.47 -19.02
C PHE A 89 -6.04 -4.09 -19.49
N ASN A 90 -6.53 -5.14 -18.83
CA ASN A 90 -7.83 -5.70 -19.18
C ASN A 90 -8.97 -4.70 -18.88
N GLU A 91 -10.12 -4.88 -19.54
CA GLU A 91 -11.26 -3.95 -19.45
C GLU A 91 -12.23 -4.26 -18.29
N VAL A 92 -12.08 -5.40 -17.63
CA VAL A 92 -13.09 -5.94 -16.70
C VAL A 92 -12.79 -5.57 -15.24
N GLY A 93 -11.64 -5.97 -14.72
CA GLY A 93 -11.32 -5.79 -13.31
C GLY A 93 -9.93 -6.30 -12.93
N ALA A 94 -9.56 -6.12 -11.66
CA ALA A 94 -8.21 -6.45 -11.17
C ALA A 94 -7.11 -5.84 -12.06
N ASN A 95 -7.32 -4.61 -12.53
CA ASN A 95 -6.45 -3.91 -13.47
C ASN A 95 -6.09 -2.52 -12.93
N TRP A 96 -5.18 -1.84 -13.62
CA TRP A 96 -4.69 -0.53 -13.22
C TRP A 96 -5.81 0.53 -13.21
N GLN A 97 -6.63 0.55 -14.26
CA GLN A 97 -7.68 1.55 -14.45
C GLN A 97 -8.76 1.46 -13.36
N SER A 98 -9.23 0.26 -13.04
CA SER A 98 -10.18 0.03 -11.96
C SER A 98 -9.61 0.44 -10.60
N GLY A 99 -8.32 0.22 -10.37
CA GLY A 99 -7.61 0.69 -9.17
C GLY A 99 -7.60 2.22 -9.05
N LEU A 100 -7.30 2.91 -10.15
CA LEU A 100 -7.35 4.38 -10.22
C LEU A 100 -8.75 4.93 -9.97
N ILE A 101 -9.77 4.40 -10.65
CA ILE A 101 -11.17 4.85 -10.49
C ILE A 101 -11.63 4.67 -9.05
N ALA A 102 -11.34 3.51 -8.45
CA ALA A 102 -11.68 3.26 -7.05
C ALA A 102 -10.97 4.24 -6.10
N PHE A 103 -9.70 4.54 -6.36
CA PHE A 103 -8.93 5.48 -5.56
C PHE A 103 -9.44 6.92 -5.70
N GLU A 104 -9.73 7.38 -6.92
CA GLU A 104 -10.32 8.69 -7.19
C GLU A 104 -11.67 8.85 -6.48
N LYS A 105 -12.52 7.81 -6.52
CA LYS A 105 -13.79 7.79 -5.78
C LYS A 105 -13.57 7.96 -4.28
N ASN A 106 -12.58 7.29 -3.70
CA ASN A 106 -12.24 7.43 -2.28
C ASN A 106 -11.79 8.85 -1.93
N ILE A 107 -10.96 9.50 -2.78
CA ILE A 107 -10.56 10.90 -2.57
C ILE A 107 -11.79 11.82 -2.60
N LYS A 108 -12.68 11.65 -3.59
CA LYS A 108 -13.92 12.46 -3.68
C LYS A 108 -14.82 12.29 -2.47
N GLN A 109 -14.90 11.08 -1.92
CA GLN A 109 -15.64 10.80 -0.68
C GLN A 109 -14.95 11.40 0.55
N ALA A 110 -13.63 11.35 0.63
CA ALA A 110 -12.87 11.96 1.72
C ALA A 110 -12.98 13.49 1.73
N ASN A 111 -13.26 14.12 0.58
CA ASN A 111 -13.45 15.58 0.48
C ASN A 111 -14.69 16.12 1.25
N VAL A 112 -15.52 15.24 1.81
CA VAL A 112 -16.59 15.63 2.75
C VAL A 112 -15.99 16.19 4.05
N PHE A 113 -14.81 15.74 4.45
CA PHE A 113 -14.11 16.24 5.62
C PHE A 113 -13.36 17.54 5.29
N LYS A 114 -13.92 18.68 5.72
CA LYS A 114 -13.31 20.01 5.51
C LYS A 114 -12.24 20.36 6.56
N LYS A 115 -12.09 19.54 7.60
CA LYS A 115 -11.08 19.74 8.65
C LYS A 115 -9.79 19.06 8.25
N ILE A 116 -8.68 19.76 8.46
CA ILE A 116 -7.33 19.22 8.27
C ILE A 116 -7.01 18.35 9.49
N GLY A 117 -6.56 17.13 9.25
CA GLY A 117 -6.03 16.23 10.28
C GLY A 117 -4.51 16.14 10.17
N ASN A 118 -3.85 15.92 11.31
CA ASN A 118 -2.43 15.62 11.35
C ASN A 118 -2.24 14.10 11.44
N SER A 119 -1.22 13.58 10.77
CA SER A 119 -0.80 12.19 10.91
C SER A 119 0.69 12.14 11.22
N GLU A 120 1.05 11.31 12.19
CA GLU A 120 2.42 11.10 12.60
C GLU A 120 2.68 9.63 12.91
N LEU A 121 3.95 9.23 12.76
CA LEU A 121 4.40 7.90 13.14
C LEU A 121 4.76 7.93 14.62
N SER A 122 4.03 7.19 15.45
CA SER A 122 4.35 6.98 16.86
C SER A 122 4.35 5.49 17.22
N ASN A 123 4.95 5.14 18.37
CA ASN A 123 4.79 3.82 18.97
C ASN A 123 3.39 3.72 19.58
N ALA A 124 2.73 2.57 19.44
CA ALA A 124 1.42 2.34 20.07
C ALA A 124 1.45 2.39 21.61
N THR A 125 2.63 2.20 22.24
CA THR A 125 2.81 2.37 23.70
C THR A 125 2.99 3.81 24.14
N GLU A 126 3.26 4.72 23.21
CA GLU A 126 3.57 6.12 23.50
C GLU A 126 2.64 7.01 22.69
N HIS A 127 1.73 7.70 23.37
CA HIS A 127 0.88 8.67 22.68
C HIS A 127 1.57 10.04 22.66
N PRO A 128 1.76 10.65 21.48
CA PRO A 128 2.43 11.95 21.36
C PRO A 128 1.59 13.14 21.82
N LEU A 129 0.28 12.95 22.06
CA LEU A 129 -0.57 14.06 22.48
C LEU A 129 -0.40 14.37 23.97
N PRO A 130 -0.42 15.66 24.36
CA PRO A 130 -0.40 16.08 25.76
C PRO A 130 -1.61 15.60 26.57
N ASP A 131 -1.48 15.64 27.89
CA ASP A 131 -2.60 15.38 28.80
C ASP A 131 -3.77 16.35 28.53
N ASN A 132 -5.00 15.83 28.60
CA ASN A 132 -6.24 16.59 28.39
C ASN A 132 -6.34 17.33 27.04
N SER A 133 -5.68 16.84 25.98
CA SER A 133 -5.69 17.49 24.67
C SER A 133 -6.80 16.99 23.72
N THR A 134 -7.56 15.95 24.10
CA THR A 134 -8.60 15.35 23.24
C THR A 134 -9.84 14.99 24.05
N ASP A 135 -11.01 15.18 23.45
CA ASP A 135 -12.29 14.75 24.01
C ASP A 135 -12.56 13.26 23.79
N ILE A 136 -11.99 12.69 22.71
CA ILE A 136 -12.21 11.30 22.29
C ILE A 136 -10.88 10.66 21.93
N PHE A 137 -10.63 9.49 22.50
CA PHE A 137 -9.52 8.62 22.12
C PHE A 137 -10.08 7.32 21.52
N ALA A 138 -9.88 7.14 20.22
CA ALA A 138 -10.28 5.94 19.50
C ALA A 138 -9.03 5.19 19.02
N THR A 139 -8.94 3.90 19.37
CA THR A 139 -7.80 3.05 19.02
C THR A 139 -8.29 1.66 18.62
N ASP A 140 -7.59 1.01 17.69
CA ASP A 140 -7.73 -0.42 17.38
C ASP A 140 -6.58 -1.16 18.11
N PRO A 141 -6.84 -1.77 19.28
CA PRO A 141 -5.78 -2.31 20.11
C PRO A 141 -5.07 -3.49 19.43
N PRO A 142 -3.78 -3.76 19.75
CA PRO A 142 -3.04 -4.85 19.14
C PRO A 142 -3.68 -6.21 19.48
N TYR A 143 -4.08 -6.98 18.46
CA TYR A 143 -4.63 -8.34 18.61
C TYR A 143 -3.56 -9.40 18.89
N TYR A 144 -2.52 -9.08 19.68
CA TYR A 144 -1.39 -9.97 19.98
C TYR A 144 -0.83 -10.66 18.72
N ASP A 145 -0.63 -11.98 18.76
CA ASP A 145 -0.14 -12.79 17.66
C ASP A 145 -1.25 -13.21 16.67
N ALA A 146 -2.49 -12.74 16.82
CA ALA A 146 -3.59 -13.13 15.94
C ALA A 146 -3.45 -12.55 14.52
N VAL A 147 -2.86 -11.35 14.39
CA VAL A 147 -2.67 -10.67 13.11
C VAL A 147 -1.23 -10.18 12.98
N PRO A 148 -0.40 -10.75 12.09
CA PRO A 148 0.99 -10.35 11.93
C PRO A 148 1.12 -9.08 11.07
N TYR A 149 0.63 -7.93 11.56
CA TYR A 149 0.53 -6.68 10.79
C TYR A 149 1.83 -6.24 10.11
N ALA A 150 2.97 -6.36 10.80
CA ALA A 150 4.27 -6.02 10.25
C ALA A 150 4.62 -6.91 9.04
N ASP A 151 4.45 -8.23 9.17
CA ASP A 151 4.76 -9.16 8.09
C ASP A 151 3.80 -9.01 6.90
N LEU A 152 2.52 -8.73 7.14
CA LEU A 152 1.55 -8.44 6.07
C LEU A 152 1.90 -7.11 5.37
N SER A 153 2.30 -6.11 6.14
CA SER A 153 2.66 -4.79 5.62
C SER A 153 3.96 -4.80 4.81
N ASP A 154 4.88 -5.73 5.07
CA ASP A 154 6.11 -5.90 4.27
C ASP A 154 5.81 -6.07 2.77
N PHE A 155 4.68 -6.73 2.43
CA PHE A 155 4.22 -6.88 1.05
C PHE A 155 4.08 -5.53 0.33
N PHE A 156 3.45 -4.55 0.99
CA PHE A 156 3.24 -3.22 0.42
C PHE A 156 4.47 -2.32 0.60
N TYR A 157 5.14 -2.44 1.75
CA TYR A 157 6.30 -1.64 2.12
C TYR A 157 7.38 -1.67 1.03
N VAL A 158 7.65 -2.84 0.45
CA VAL A 158 8.70 -2.98 -0.57
C VAL A 158 8.35 -2.25 -1.87
N TRP A 159 7.06 -2.11 -2.23
CA TRP A 159 6.65 -1.37 -3.42
C TRP A 159 6.64 0.13 -3.16
N LEU A 160 6.08 0.55 -2.02
CA LEU A 160 6.12 1.96 -1.58
C LEU A 160 7.55 2.47 -1.45
N LYS A 161 8.44 1.70 -0.82
CA LYS A 161 9.86 2.05 -0.71
C LYS A 161 10.51 2.21 -2.08
N ARG A 162 10.15 1.41 -3.08
CA ARG A 162 10.73 1.55 -4.41
C ARG A 162 10.30 2.84 -5.11
N THR A 163 9.09 3.34 -4.87
CA THR A 163 8.58 4.56 -5.52
C THR A 163 8.79 5.84 -4.71
N LEU A 164 8.81 5.76 -3.38
CA LEU A 164 8.70 6.91 -2.47
C LEU A 164 9.85 7.09 -1.48
N LYS A 165 10.89 6.24 -1.53
CA LYS A 165 12.02 6.31 -0.55
C LYS A 165 12.71 7.66 -0.54
N ASN A 166 12.83 8.33 -1.69
CA ASN A 166 13.59 9.58 -1.79
C ASN A 166 12.83 10.74 -1.13
N GLU A 167 11.51 10.70 -1.21
CA GLU A 167 10.59 11.71 -0.72
C GLU A 167 10.33 11.54 0.79
N TYR A 168 10.10 10.29 1.23
CA TYR A 168 9.82 9.98 2.64
C TYR A 168 10.92 9.13 3.26
N ARG A 169 12.16 9.67 3.28
CA ARG A 169 13.35 8.95 3.77
C ARG A 169 13.19 8.41 5.18
N LYS A 170 12.55 9.17 6.08
CA LYS A 170 12.30 8.75 7.47
C LYS A 170 11.40 7.50 7.55
N LEU A 171 10.34 7.45 6.73
CA LEU A 171 9.40 6.32 6.70
C LEU A 171 10.02 5.06 6.08
N PHE A 172 10.91 5.23 5.08
CA PHE A 172 11.48 4.12 4.31
C PHE A 172 12.98 3.85 4.59
N ALA A 173 13.47 4.28 5.75
CA ALA A 173 14.86 4.12 6.16
C ALA A 173 15.25 2.64 6.30
N ASN A 174 14.39 1.86 6.96
CA ASN A 174 14.65 0.45 7.25
C ASN A 174 14.47 -0.44 6.03
N SER A 175 15.13 -1.61 6.00
CA SER A 175 14.98 -2.59 4.93
C SER A 175 13.55 -3.10 4.80
N LEU A 176 12.88 -3.32 5.94
CA LEU A 176 11.50 -3.82 6.11
C LEU A 176 10.79 -3.05 7.23
N THR A 177 9.53 -3.38 7.48
CA THR A 177 8.76 -2.85 8.61
C THR A 177 9.36 -3.26 9.96
N LYS A 178 9.14 -2.44 11.00
CA LYS A 178 9.57 -2.76 12.37
C LYS A 178 8.69 -3.89 12.91
N LYS A 179 9.28 -5.06 13.17
CA LYS A 179 8.53 -6.26 13.58
C LYS A 179 8.30 -6.33 15.10
N LYS A 180 9.24 -5.83 15.91
CA LYS A 180 9.14 -5.71 17.37
C LYS A 180 10.04 -4.59 17.89
N GLU A 181 9.48 -3.55 18.47
CA GLU A 181 10.01 -3.02 19.73
C GLU A 181 9.29 -3.85 20.80
N LYS A 182 10.03 -4.55 21.67
CA LYS A 182 9.42 -5.45 22.67
C LYS A 182 8.38 -4.68 23.48
N LEU A 183 7.13 -5.11 23.40
CA LEU A 183 6.03 -4.43 24.09
C LEU A 183 6.06 -4.62 25.60
N PHE A 184 6.76 -5.63 26.16
CA PHE A 184 6.98 -5.76 27.61
C PHE A 184 8.28 -6.57 27.92
N ASN A 185 8.91 -6.26 29.05
CA ASN A 185 9.80 -7.15 29.82
C ASN A 185 8.96 -7.82 30.90
#